data_AF-A0A351BNA4-F1
#
_entry.id   AF-A0A351BNA4-F1
#
_cell.length_a   1.000
_cell.length_b   1.000
_cell.length_c   1.000
_cell.angle_alpha   90.00
_cell.angle_beta   90.00
_cell.angle_gamma   90.00
#
_symmetry.space_group_name_H-M   'P 1'
#
loop_
_entity.id
_entity.type
_entity.pdbx_description
1 polymer ?
#
loop_
_entity_poly.entity_id
_entity_poly.type
_entity_poly.pdbx_seq_one_letter_code
_entity_poly.pdbx_strand_id
1 'polypeptide(L)'
;MSDKGKARDFVYTDVEFRQYRRRRAERLLTTGTAFLVAYAVVWSIVALLRGDWLTLMVQGISLCGAAWVWWCLSRGHLGLASHSYFRVVIPVVTCLIALEGIAGPFRSMSHYHLLPLTLGAYLLFFERGNRARELYGGICLLVFVCVELGLPTLAPLGLPYTLEAQQSGRWILFFAGFAALIYVADLFLGDL
;
A
#
# COMPACT_ATOMS: atom_id res chain seq x y z
N MET A 1 8.78 33.76 46.28
CA MET A 1 9.48 32.49 45.97
C MET A 1 8.54 31.67 45.08
N SER A 2 8.48 31.94 43.77
CA SER A 2 9.19 31.21 42.71
C SER A 2 9.04 29.68 42.79
N ASP A 3 7.87 29.16 42.43
CA ASP A 3 7.74 27.78 41.95
C ASP A 3 7.91 27.77 40.42
N LYS A 4 9.18 27.91 39.99
CA LYS A 4 9.62 27.80 38.58
C LYS A 4 10.21 26.41 38.29
N GLY A 5 9.72 25.37 38.98
CA GLY A 5 10.26 24.00 38.89
C GLY A 5 9.53 23.08 37.91
N LYS A 6 8.22 23.28 37.67
CA LYS A 6 7.39 22.26 36.98
C LYS A 6 7.21 22.44 35.47
N ALA A 7 7.78 23.49 34.87
CA ALA A 7 7.67 23.76 33.44
C ALA A 7 8.93 23.37 32.63
N ARG A 8 10.00 22.91 33.30
CA ARG A 8 11.29 22.60 32.65
C ARG A 8 11.47 21.12 32.28
N ASP A 9 10.66 20.24 32.85
CA ASP A 9 10.51 18.85 32.40
C ASP A 9 9.38 18.71 31.38
N PHE A 10 9.22 19.70 30.50
CA PHE A 10 8.60 19.49 29.19
C PHE A 10 9.59 18.70 28.31
N VAL A 11 9.87 17.46 28.76
CA VAL A 11 10.22 16.26 28.01
C VAL A 11 10.92 16.52 26.67
N TYR A 12 12.20 16.88 26.70
CA TYR A 12 13.06 16.98 25.50
C TYR A 12 13.04 15.66 24.69
N THR A 13 12.90 14.54 25.40
CA THR A 13 12.65 13.20 24.85
C THR A 13 11.37 13.12 24.02
N ASP A 14 10.26 13.77 24.39
CA ASP A 14 8.98 13.66 23.67
C ASP A 14 9.03 14.34 22.31
N VAL A 15 9.77 15.44 22.20
CA VAL A 15 9.95 16.15 20.92
C VAL A 15 10.81 15.32 19.98
N GLU A 16 11.92 14.76 20.47
CA GLU A 16 12.79 13.87 19.70
C GLU A 16 12.06 12.58 19.29
N PHE A 17 11.33 11.93 20.20
CA PHE A 17 10.49 10.76 19.89
C PHE A 17 9.36 11.11 18.91
N ARG A 18 8.74 12.29 18.99
CA ARG A 18 7.73 12.73 18.00
C ARG A 18 8.35 12.98 16.62
N GLN A 19 9.52 13.63 16.57
CA GLN A 19 10.22 13.91 15.32
C GLN A 19 10.75 12.63 14.66
N TYR A 20 11.28 11.71 15.45
CA TYR A 20 11.72 10.39 14.99
C TYR A 20 10.55 9.60 14.40
N ARG A 21 9.41 9.52 15.11
CA ARG A 21 8.18 8.87 14.60
C ARG A 21 7.69 9.49 13.30
N ARG A 22 7.68 10.82 13.23
CA ARG A 22 7.31 11.58 12.04
C ARG A 22 8.21 11.22 10.85
N ARG A 23 9.53 11.24 11.03
CA ARG A 23 10.51 10.88 9.99
C ARG A 23 10.35 9.43 9.51
N ARG A 24 10.05 8.50 10.42
CA ARG A 24 9.80 7.10 10.09
C ARG A 24 8.54 6.93 9.25
N ALA A 25 7.42 7.52 9.66
CA ALA A 25 6.17 7.47 8.90
C ALA A 25 6.31 8.13 7.52
N GLU A 26 7.05 9.23 7.44
CA GLU A 26 7.36 9.93 6.18
C GLU A 26 8.22 9.07 5.25
N ARG A 27 9.27 8.43 5.76
CA ARG A 27 10.08 7.47 4.99
C ARG A 27 9.22 6.32 4.48
N LEU A 28 8.39 5.73 5.34
CA LEU A 28 7.55 4.59 4.97
C LEU A 28 6.51 4.96 3.90
N LEU A 29 5.89 6.15 3.99
CA LEU A 29 4.99 6.67 2.96
C LEU A 29 5.73 7.01 1.65
N THR A 30 6.91 7.60 1.74
CA THR A 30 7.72 7.97 0.57
C THR A 30 8.12 6.71 -0.20
N THR A 31 8.63 5.71 0.51
CA THR A 31 8.97 4.39 -0.05
C THR A 31 7.75 3.71 -0.64
N GLY A 32 6.63 3.66 0.08
CA GLY A 32 5.39 3.05 -0.42
C GLY A 32 4.88 3.75 -1.68
N THR A 33 4.96 5.08 -1.72
CA THR A 33 4.59 5.87 -2.91
C THR A 33 5.55 5.61 -4.07
N ALA A 34 6.85 5.46 -3.81
CA ALA A 34 7.83 5.11 -4.85
C ALA A 34 7.56 3.72 -5.44
N PHE A 35 7.25 2.72 -4.59
CA PHE A 35 6.83 1.39 -5.08
C PHE A 35 5.54 1.44 -5.88
N LEU A 36 4.54 2.23 -5.43
CA LEU A 36 3.29 2.42 -6.18
C LEU A 36 3.56 3.00 -7.58
N VAL A 37 4.44 4.01 -7.68
CA VAL A 37 4.81 4.60 -8.98
C VAL A 37 5.54 3.60 -9.86
N ALA A 38 6.55 2.89 -9.32
CA ALA A 38 7.29 1.87 -10.06
C ALA A 38 6.35 0.78 -10.60
N TYR A 39 5.44 0.30 -9.74
CA TYR A 39 4.41 -0.67 -10.11
C TYR A 39 3.49 -0.13 -11.21
N ALA A 40 2.97 1.08 -11.04
CA ALA A 40 2.06 1.70 -12.00
C ALA A 40 2.72 1.89 -13.37
N VAL A 41 4.00 2.27 -13.41
CA VAL A 41 4.78 2.40 -14.65
C VAL A 41 4.95 1.04 -15.34
N VAL A 42 5.42 0.01 -14.62
CA VAL A 42 5.61 -1.33 -15.18
C VAL A 42 4.30 -1.88 -15.76
N TRP A 43 3.20 -1.77 -15.01
CA TRP A 43 1.91 -2.26 -15.49
C TRP A 43 1.27 -1.39 -16.56
N SER A 44 1.57 -0.09 -16.62
CA SER A 44 1.17 0.76 -17.75
C SER A 44 1.84 0.31 -19.03
N ILE A 45 3.13 -0.05 -18.98
CA ILE A 45 3.84 -0.60 -20.15
C ILE A 45 3.20 -1.91 -20.59
N VAL A 46 2.95 -2.84 -19.65
CA VAL A 46 2.27 -4.11 -19.96
C VAL A 46 0.88 -3.88 -20.55
N ALA A 47 0.11 -2.94 -20.00
CA ALA A 47 -1.22 -2.60 -20.50
C ALA A 47 -1.17 -2.03 -21.92
N LEU A 48 -0.24 -1.13 -22.22
CA LEU A 48 -0.03 -0.58 -23.55
C LEU A 48 0.34 -1.66 -24.57
N LEU A 49 1.25 -2.57 -24.21
CA LEU A 49 1.66 -3.69 -25.07
C LEU A 49 0.51 -4.66 -25.38
N ARG A 50 -0.45 -4.79 -24.45
CA ARG A 50 -1.63 -5.66 -24.59
C ARG A 50 -2.85 -4.95 -25.17
N GLY A 51 -2.81 -3.63 -25.34
CA GLY A 51 -3.99 -2.84 -25.71
C GLY A 51 -5.07 -2.81 -24.61
N ASP A 52 -4.70 -3.00 -23.34
CA ASP A 52 -5.63 -3.04 -22.20
C ASP A 52 -5.88 -1.63 -21.64
N TRP A 53 -6.84 -0.94 -22.23
CA TRP A 53 -7.20 0.42 -21.83
C TRP A 53 -7.73 0.52 -20.40
N LEU A 54 -8.40 -0.52 -19.90
CA LEU A 54 -8.96 -0.51 -18.54
C LEU A 54 -7.84 -0.58 -17.50
N THR A 55 -6.88 -1.48 -17.69
CA THR A 55 -5.70 -1.55 -16.82
C THR A 55 -4.93 -0.23 -16.89
N LEU A 56 -4.77 0.36 -18.07
CA LEU A 56 -4.09 1.65 -18.23
C LEU A 56 -4.80 2.79 -17.48
N MET A 57 -6.14 2.87 -17.54
CA MET A 57 -6.92 3.85 -16.77
C MET A 57 -6.73 3.67 -15.27
N VAL A 58 -6.73 2.43 -14.77
CA VAL A 58 -6.50 2.13 -13.35
C VAL A 58 -5.10 2.59 -12.94
N GLN A 59 -4.07 2.36 -13.76
CA GLN A 59 -2.72 2.86 -13.45
C GLN A 59 -2.61 4.39 -13.53
N GLY A 60 -3.37 5.05 -14.39
CA GLY A 60 -3.50 6.50 -14.39
C GLY A 60 -4.01 7.03 -13.05
N ILE A 61 -5.02 6.38 -12.46
CA ILE A 61 -5.53 6.69 -11.12
C ILE A 61 -4.43 6.48 -10.06
N SER A 62 -3.66 5.40 -10.16
CA SER A 62 -2.52 5.13 -9.27
C SER A 62 -1.50 6.28 -9.29
N LEU A 63 -1.15 6.77 -10.49
CA LEU A 63 -0.19 7.86 -10.66
C LEU A 63 -0.72 9.20 -10.13
N CYS A 64 -1.99 9.52 -10.41
CA CYS A 64 -2.62 10.72 -9.86
C CYS A 64 -2.69 10.66 -8.32
N GLY A 65 -3.03 9.50 -7.77
CA GLY A 65 -3.06 9.30 -6.34
C GLY A 65 -1.67 9.37 -5.69
N ALA A 66 -0.63 8.83 -6.35
CA ALA A 66 0.75 8.97 -5.91
C ALA A 66 1.19 10.44 -5.88
N ALA A 67 0.88 11.20 -6.93
CA ALA A 67 1.15 12.63 -7.00
C ALA A 67 0.43 13.41 -5.89
N TRP A 68 -0.82 13.05 -5.59
CA TRP A 68 -1.59 13.64 -4.49
C TRP A 68 -0.97 13.36 -3.12
N VAL A 69 -0.58 12.10 -2.86
CA VAL A 69 0.10 11.71 -1.62
C VAL A 69 1.42 12.47 -1.47
N TRP A 70 2.20 12.55 -2.55
CA TRP A 70 3.45 13.31 -2.57
C TRP A 70 3.23 14.80 -2.25
N TRP A 71 2.20 15.40 -2.84
CA TRP A 71 1.82 16.79 -2.55
C TRP A 71 1.45 16.97 -1.07
N CYS A 72 0.66 16.06 -0.49
CA CYS A 72 0.31 16.08 0.93
C CYS A 72 1.53 15.92 1.85
N LEU A 73 2.48 15.05 1.49
CA LEU A 73 3.75 14.89 2.20
C LEU A 73 4.57 16.18 2.17
N SER A 74 4.69 16.82 0.99
CA SER A 74 5.44 18.08 0.82
C SER A 74 4.88 19.23 1.67
N ARG A 75 3.59 19.18 2.00
CA ARG A 75 2.89 20.15 2.86
C ARG A 75 2.94 19.78 4.35
N GLY A 76 3.57 18.65 4.70
CA GLY A 76 3.70 18.18 6.08
C GLY A 76 2.42 17.54 6.65
N HIS A 77 1.41 17.27 5.84
CA HIS A 77 0.13 16.67 6.27
C HIS A 77 0.21 15.14 6.29
N LEU A 78 1.00 14.59 7.21
CA LEU A 78 1.24 13.14 7.29
C LEU A 78 -0.05 12.32 7.46
N GLY A 79 -0.95 12.71 8.37
CA GLY A 79 -2.20 11.97 8.57
C GLY A 79 -3.07 11.93 7.31
N LEU A 80 -3.17 13.05 6.58
CA LEU A 80 -3.91 13.10 5.32
C LEU A 80 -3.23 12.24 4.25
N ALA A 81 -1.91 12.34 4.11
CA ALA A 81 -1.12 11.52 3.18
C ALA A 81 -1.32 10.02 3.43
N SER A 82 -1.28 9.60 4.70
CA SER A 82 -1.55 8.22 5.13
C SER A 82 -2.92 7.75 4.67
N HIS A 83 -3.98 8.47 5.04
CA HIS A 83 -5.35 8.08 4.69
C HIS A 83 -5.58 8.11 3.18
N SER A 84 -5.06 9.12 2.48
CA SER A 84 -5.15 9.23 1.03
C SER A 84 -4.46 8.07 0.33
N TYR A 85 -3.27 7.65 0.79
CA TYR A 85 -2.57 6.49 0.23
C TYR A 85 -3.45 5.24 0.28
N PHE A 86 -3.98 4.86 1.45
CA PHE A 86 -4.82 3.67 1.56
C PHE A 86 -6.15 3.81 0.81
N ARG A 87 -6.77 4.99 0.82
CA ARG A 87 -8.02 5.26 0.09
C ARG A 87 -7.87 5.21 -1.42
N VAL A 88 -6.67 5.43 -1.96
CA VAL A 88 -6.39 5.25 -3.40
C VAL A 88 -6.00 3.80 -3.69
N VAL A 89 -5.03 3.26 -2.96
CA VAL A 89 -4.40 1.99 -3.32
C VAL A 89 -5.34 0.80 -3.12
N ILE A 90 -6.16 0.79 -2.07
CA ILE A 90 -7.10 -0.33 -1.83
C ILE A 90 -8.11 -0.46 -2.99
N PRO A 91 -8.82 0.60 -3.41
CA PRO A 91 -9.67 0.52 -4.59
C PRO A 91 -8.93 0.15 -5.86
N VAL A 92 -7.74 0.71 -6.11
CA VAL A 92 -6.92 0.37 -7.28
C VAL A 92 -6.62 -1.13 -7.32
N VAL A 93 -6.10 -1.70 -6.23
CA VAL A 93 -5.79 -3.13 -6.17
C VAL A 93 -7.05 -3.97 -6.32
N THR A 94 -8.18 -3.55 -5.74
CA THR A 94 -9.47 -4.24 -5.88
C THR A 94 -9.96 -4.22 -7.34
N CYS A 95 -9.81 -3.09 -8.04
CA CYS A 95 -10.12 -2.99 -9.47
C CYS A 95 -9.21 -3.89 -10.30
N LEU A 96 -7.91 -3.96 -10.01
CA LEU A 96 -6.98 -4.86 -10.70
C LEU A 96 -7.37 -6.34 -10.50
N ILE A 97 -7.76 -6.73 -9.28
CA ILE A 97 -8.29 -8.08 -9.01
C ILE A 97 -9.53 -8.36 -9.86
N ALA A 98 -10.43 -7.38 -9.99
CA ALA A 98 -11.63 -7.52 -10.80
C ALA A 98 -11.33 -7.62 -12.31
N LEU A 99 -10.35 -6.85 -12.79
CA LEU A 99 -9.90 -6.90 -14.19
C LEU A 99 -9.25 -8.25 -14.52
N GLU A 100 -8.42 -8.78 -13.62
CA GLU A 100 -7.76 -10.08 -13.78
C GLU A 100 -8.71 -11.27 -13.62
N GLY A 101 -9.77 -11.10 -12.83
CA GLY A 101 -10.69 -12.16 -12.47
C GLY A 101 -10.17 -13.08 -11.37
N ILE A 102 -11.08 -13.87 -10.80
CA ILE A 102 -10.82 -14.83 -9.72
C ILE A 102 -11.20 -16.25 -10.17
N ALA A 103 -11.83 -16.39 -11.33
CA ALA A 103 -12.20 -17.68 -11.92
C ALA A 103 -11.00 -18.33 -12.63
N GLY A 104 -10.72 -19.60 -12.31
CA GLY A 104 -9.70 -20.40 -12.99
C GLY A 104 -8.81 -21.21 -12.04
N PRO A 105 -7.83 -21.98 -12.59
CA PRO A 105 -6.87 -22.73 -11.78
C PRO A 105 -5.91 -21.81 -11.00
N PHE A 106 -5.70 -20.60 -11.51
CA PHE A 106 -4.94 -19.54 -10.87
C PHE A 106 -5.86 -18.38 -10.54
N ARG A 107 -5.85 -17.95 -9.28
CA ARG A 107 -6.54 -16.73 -8.83
C ARG A 107 -5.81 -15.49 -9.34
N SER A 108 -6.42 -14.32 -9.18
CA SER A 108 -5.81 -13.01 -9.46
C SER A 108 -4.34 -12.97 -8.99
N MET A 109 -3.51 -12.25 -9.73
CA MET A 109 -2.10 -12.04 -9.40
C MET A 109 -1.96 -10.83 -8.45
N SER A 110 -2.80 -9.81 -8.64
CA SER A 110 -2.71 -8.52 -7.96
C SER A 110 -3.03 -8.54 -6.46
N HIS A 111 -3.77 -9.54 -5.96
CA HIS A 111 -4.15 -9.61 -4.53
C HIS A 111 -2.95 -9.74 -3.59
N TYR A 112 -1.78 -10.23 -4.06
CA TYR A 112 -0.56 -10.28 -3.24
C TYR A 112 -0.09 -8.91 -2.73
N HIS A 113 -0.49 -7.80 -3.38
CA HIS A 113 -0.23 -6.44 -2.89
C HIS A 113 -0.93 -6.11 -1.58
N LEU A 114 -2.00 -6.83 -1.23
CA LEU A 114 -2.76 -6.60 -0.01
C LEU A 114 -1.97 -6.99 1.24
N LEU A 115 -1.00 -7.91 1.15
CA LEU A 115 -0.14 -8.29 2.27
C LEU A 115 0.79 -7.15 2.73
N PRO A 116 1.66 -6.56 1.87
CA PRO A 116 2.47 -5.42 2.27
C PRO A 116 1.61 -4.20 2.63
N LEU A 117 0.43 -4.02 2.03
CA LEU A 117 -0.52 -2.98 2.46
C LEU A 117 -1.07 -3.22 3.87
N THR A 118 -1.37 -4.47 4.22
CA THR A 118 -1.80 -4.83 5.57
C THR A 118 -0.69 -4.45 6.56
N LEU A 119 0.54 -4.91 6.34
CA LEU A 119 1.65 -4.56 7.20
C LEU A 119 1.86 -3.04 7.26
N GLY A 120 1.84 -2.36 6.11
CA GLY A 120 1.92 -0.91 6.02
C GLY A 120 0.87 -0.21 6.87
N ALA A 121 -0.39 -0.66 6.86
CA ALA A 121 -1.44 -0.08 7.71
C ALA A 121 -1.13 -0.26 9.21
N TYR A 122 -0.63 -1.44 9.61
CA TYR A 122 -0.23 -1.71 11.00
C TYR A 122 0.95 -0.88 11.47
N LEU A 123 1.95 -0.66 10.62
CA LEU A 123 3.13 0.14 10.96
C LEU A 123 2.82 1.65 10.99
N LEU A 124 1.99 2.11 10.06
CA LEU A 124 1.76 3.54 9.83
C LEU A 124 0.71 4.14 10.77
N PHE A 125 -0.24 3.32 11.23
CA PHE A 125 -1.27 3.71 12.21
C PHE A 125 -1.05 3.10 13.61
N PHE A 126 0.14 2.57 13.90
CA PHE A 126 0.45 1.80 15.12
C PHE A 126 -0.03 2.46 16.43
N GLU A 127 0.17 3.77 16.60
CA GLU A 127 -0.06 4.45 17.90
C GLU A 127 -1.29 5.36 17.95
N ARG A 128 -1.75 5.91 16.83
CA ARG A 128 -2.76 7.00 16.82
C ARG A 128 -4.07 6.68 16.13
N GLY A 129 -4.22 5.50 15.53
CA GLY A 129 -5.34 5.21 14.67
C GLY A 129 -5.81 3.77 14.78
N ASN A 130 -6.13 3.27 15.99
CA ASN A 130 -6.54 1.87 16.16
C ASN A 130 -7.67 1.49 15.19
N ARG A 131 -8.69 2.37 15.06
CA ARG A 131 -9.79 2.18 14.09
C ARG A 131 -9.33 2.21 12.63
N ALA A 132 -8.42 3.09 12.25
CA ALA A 132 -7.93 3.19 10.87
C ALA A 132 -7.04 1.99 10.50
N ARG A 133 -6.20 1.56 11.45
CA ARG A 133 -5.37 0.36 11.37
C ARG A 133 -6.23 -0.88 11.16
N GLU A 134 -7.21 -1.09 12.04
CA GLU A 134 -8.15 -2.22 11.97
C GLU A 134 -8.98 -2.18 10.68
N LEU A 135 -9.44 -0.99 10.27
CA LEU A 135 -10.22 -0.83 9.05
C LEU A 135 -9.39 -1.16 7.80
N TYR A 136 -8.28 -0.48 7.57
CA TYR A 136 -7.49 -0.67 6.34
C TYR A 136 -6.79 -2.02 6.33
N GLY A 137 -6.15 -2.39 7.45
CA GLY A 137 -5.50 -3.70 7.58
C GLY A 137 -6.52 -4.83 7.48
N GLY A 138 -7.68 -4.68 8.13
CA GLY A 138 -8.77 -5.66 8.09
C GLY A 138 -9.37 -5.80 6.69
N ILE A 139 -9.62 -4.71 5.98
CA ILE A 139 -10.11 -4.75 4.58
C ILE A 139 -9.09 -5.45 3.68
N CYS A 140 -7.81 -5.06 3.74
CA CYS A 140 -6.77 -5.69 2.93
C CYS A 140 -6.67 -7.20 3.19
N LEU A 141 -6.64 -7.59 4.47
CA LEU A 141 -6.55 -8.99 4.87
C LEU A 141 -7.81 -9.77 4.44
N LEU A 142 -8.99 -9.20 4.64
CA LEU A 142 -10.25 -9.83 4.24
C LEU A 142 -10.30 -10.06 2.74
N VAL A 143 -9.99 -9.04 1.92
CA VAL A 143 -9.97 -9.17 0.46
C VAL A 143 -8.93 -10.22 0.04
N PHE A 144 -7.74 -10.19 0.64
CA PHE A 144 -6.69 -11.19 0.37
C PHE A 144 -7.18 -12.61 0.64
N VAL A 145 -7.73 -12.86 1.84
CA VAL A 145 -8.23 -14.18 2.24
C VAL A 145 -9.40 -14.61 1.35
N CYS A 146 -10.34 -13.72 1.03
CA CYS A 146 -11.44 -14.03 0.13
C CYS A 146 -10.94 -14.48 -1.25
N VAL A 147 -9.96 -13.77 -1.83
CA VAL A 147 -9.37 -14.10 -3.14
C VAL A 147 -8.50 -15.36 -3.07
N GLU A 148 -7.75 -15.57 -1.98
CA GLU A 148 -6.83 -16.71 -1.81
C GLU A 148 -7.55 -18.00 -1.39
N LEU A 149 -8.72 -17.92 -0.75
CA LEU A 149 -9.59 -19.06 -0.47
C LEU A 149 -10.59 -19.32 -1.59
N GLY A 150 -10.99 -18.28 -2.33
CA GLY A 150 -11.71 -18.44 -3.59
C GLY A 150 -13.20 -18.51 -3.33
N LEU A 151 -13.60 -17.78 -2.29
CA LEU A 151 -14.97 -17.64 -1.88
C LEU A 151 -15.80 -16.96 -3.00
N PRO A 152 -15.29 -15.92 -3.69
CA PRO A 152 -15.94 -15.39 -4.88
C PRO A 152 -15.35 -15.99 -6.17
N THR A 153 -16.23 -16.31 -7.12
CA THR A 153 -15.85 -16.59 -8.51
C THR A 153 -16.25 -15.40 -9.37
N LEU A 154 -15.26 -14.72 -9.94
CA LEU A 154 -15.46 -13.56 -10.81
C LEU A 154 -14.74 -13.78 -12.14
N ALA A 155 -15.47 -13.69 -13.25
CA ALA A 155 -14.87 -13.68 -14.58
C ALA A 155 -14.03 -12.40 -14.77
N PRO A 156 -12.92 -12.44 -15.53
CA PRO A 156 -12.12 -11.25 -15.80
C PRO A 156 -12.96 -10.18 -16.50
N LEU A 157 -12.96 -8.97 -15.94
CA LEU A 157 -13.58 -7.80 -16.57
C LEU A 157 -12.65 -7.14 -17.61
N GLY A 158 -11.34 -7.40 -17.50
CA GLY A 158 -10.32 -6.92 -18.43
C GLY A 158 -9.97 -7.95 -19.49
N LEU A 159 -8.88 -7.68 -20.23
CA LEU A 159 -8.36 -8.63 -21.20
C LEU A 159 -7.75 -9.85 -20.47
N PRO A 160 -8.27 -11.07 -20.70
CA PRO A 160 -7.79 -12.25 -19.98
C PRO A 160 -6.31 -12.53 -20.29
N TYR A 161 -5.56 -12.89 -19.26
CA TYR A 161 -4.18 -13.35 -19.41
C TYR A 161 -4.15 -14.81 -19.84
N THR A 162 -3.12 -15.22 -20.58
CA THR A 162 -2.85 -16.64 -20.81
C THR A 162 -2.48 -17.33 -19.50
N LEU A 163 -2.73 -18.64 -19.39
CA LEU A 163 -2.42 -19.41 -18.17
C LEU A 163 -0.95 -19.31 -17.76
N GLU A 164 -0.04 -19.36 -18.74
CA GLU A 164 1.41 -19.21 -18.50
C GLU A 164 1.76 -17.82 -17.96
N ALA A 165 1.14 -16.77 -18.50
CA ALA A 165 1.33 -15.41 -18.02
C ALA A 165 0.75 -15.22 -16.61
N GLN A 166 -0.40 -15.83 -16.31
CA GLN A 166 -0.99 -15.82 -14.96
C GLN A 166 -0.09 -16.51 -13.94
N GLN A 167 0.43 -17.69 -14.27
CA GLN A 167 1.32 -18.45 -13.39
C GLN A 167 2.63 -17.69 -13.13
N SER A 168 3.26 -17.19 -14.19
CA SER A 168 4.51 -16.43 -14.08
C SER A 168 4.31 -15.11 -13.33
N GLY A 169 3.25 -14.37 -13.66
CA GLY A 169 2.90 -13.12 -13.01
C GLY A 169 2.58 -13.30 -11.52
N ARG A 170 1.89 -14.37 -11.13
CA ARG A 170 1.68 -14.72 -9.71
C ARG A 170 2.99 -14.83 -8.95
N TRP A 171 3.97 -15.57 -9.47
CA TRP A 171 5.26 -15.74 -8.79
C TRP A 171 6.04 -14.44 -8.72
N ILE A 172 6.08 -13.68 -9.81
CA ILE A 172 6.74 -12.38 -9.84
C ILE A 172 6.14 -11.44 -8.78
N LEU A 173 4.80 -11.34 -8.72
CA LEU A 173 4.12 -10.48 -7.76
C LEU A 173 4.21 -11.00 -6.32
N PHE A 174 4.24 -12.32 -6.12
CA PHE A 174 4.50 -12.91 -4.82
C PHE A 174 5.89 -12.51 -4.30
N PHE A 175 6.94 -12.71 -5.10
CA PHE A 175 8.30 -12.36 -4.69
C PHE A 175 8.49 -10.85 -4.55
N ALA A 176 7.89 -10.04 -5.44
CA ALA A 176 7.91 -8.59 -5.32
C ALA A 176 7.19 -8.11 -4.05
N GLY A 177 6.01 -8.67 -3.75
CA GLY A 177 5.26 -8.37 -2.54
C GLY A 177 6.01 -8.80 -1.27
N PHE A 178 6.64 -9.96 -1.30
CA PHE A 178 7.46 -10.48 -0.20
C PHE A 178 8.72 -9.61 0.02
N ALA A 179 9.43 -9.26 -1.05
CA ALA A 179 10.59 -8.37 -0.98
C ALA A 179 10.20 -6.98 -0.46
N ALA A 180 9.08 -6.42 -0.93
CA ALA A 180 8.54 -5.16 -0.42
C ALA A 180 8.19 -5.26 1.08
N LEU A 181 7.63 -6.39 1.52
CA LEU A 181 7.31 -6.63 2.93
C LEU A 181 8.57 -6.71 3.79
N ILE A 182 9.59 -7.45 3.37
CA ILE A 182 10.90 -7.50 4.05
C ILE A 182 11.51 -6.10 4.11
N TYR A 183 11.53 -5.38 2.99
CA TYR A 183 12.12 -4.04 2.93
C TYR A 183 11.40 -3.04 3.84
N VAL A 184 10.07 -3.08 3.89
CA VAL A 184 9.28 -2.24 4.80
C VAL A 184 9.51 -2.62 6.26
N ALA A 185 9.65 -3.92 6.56
CA ALA A 185 9.98 -4.40 7.90
C ALA A 185 11.41 -3.97 8.31
N ASP A 186 12.37 -4.05 7.41
CA ASP A 186 13.76 -3.61 7.63
C ASP A 186 13.84 -2.10 7.85
N LEU A 187 13.16 -1.30 7.03
CA LEU A 187 13.01 0.15 7.24
C LEU A 187 12.38 0.49 8.60
N PHE A 188 11.50 -0.39 9.09
CA PHE A 188 10.92 -0.22 10.42
C PHE A 188 11.95 -0.61 11.50
N LEU A 189 12.65 -1.73 11.38
CA LEU A 189 13.57 -2.24 12.40
C LEU A 189 14.92 -1.51 12.48
N GLY A 190 15.49 -1.10 11.34
CA GLY A 190 16.81 -0.47 11.26
C GLY A 190 16.89 0.94 11.85
N ASP A 191 15.78 1.47 12.37
CA ASP A 191 15.74 2.73 13.10
C ASP A 191 15.80 2.54 14.65
N LEU A 192 15.87 1.30 15.17
CA LEU A 192 16.06 0.99 16.61
C LEU A 192 17.54 1.13 17.02
#